data_AF-A0A3D1P6H9-F1
#
_entry.id   AF-A0A3D1P6H9-F1
#
_cell.length_a   1.000
_cell.length_b   1.000
_cell.length_c   1.000
_cell.angle_alpha   90.00
_cell.angle_beta   90.00
_cell.angle_gamma   90.00
#
_symmetry.space_group_name_H-M   'P 1'
#
loop_
_entity.id
_entity.type
_entity.pdbx_description
1 polymer ?
#
loop_
_entity_poly.entity_id
_entity_poly.type
_entity_poly.pdbx_seq_one_letter_code
_entity_poly.pdbx_strand_id
1 'polypeptide(L)'
;HRWKDLAIAAACLLAIAIILTPTVFPTPSAWRSLFNPAVSEMTARSLHHLLSLCLYFFSNLTSEAQQSVLSVYKSLTYLGFVICYFWFLLKPYLKRDYLQSDLVSDLGWVTLILFLFATPWLMSWYPSVLLPFAALGVESPVLALTSLTFSLCAGLIVGTGGRQSIISIVTSLVTLVPPITILLFRTKLLRKLSQIISQA
;
A
#
# COMPACT_ATOMS: atom_id res chain seq x y z
N HIS A 1 2.97 -5.03 -33.33
CA HIS A 1 2.55 -5.94 -32.23
C HIS A 1 2.11 -5.17 -31.00
N ARG A 2 2.97 -4.35 -30.38
CA ARG A 2 2.70 -3.60 -29.14
C ARG A 2 1.39 -2.78 -29.10
N TRP A 3 0.95 -2.20 -30.21
CA TRP A 3 -0.32 -1.45 -30.28
C TRP A 3 -1.57 -2.32 -30.08
N LYS A 4 -1.53 -3.59 -30.54
CA LYS A 4 -2.63 -4.54 -30.31
C LYS A 4 -2.70 -4.93 -28.84
N ASP A 5 -1.55 -5.16 -28.22
CA ASP A 5 -1.44 -5.49 -26.79
C ASP A 5 -1.92 -4.30 -25.92
N LEU A 6 -1.56 -3.07 -26.31
CA LEU A 6 -2.08 -1.84 -25.69
C LEU A 6 -3.60 -1.70 -25.85
N ALA A 7 -4.15 -2.00 -27.03
CA ALA A 7 -5.58 -1.94 -27.27
C ALA A 7 -6.34 -2.99 -26.44
N ILE A 8 -5.81 -4.22 -26.32
CA ILE A 8 -6.38 -5.27 -25.48
C ILE A 8 -6.31 -4.86 -24.00
N ALA A 9 -5.17 -4.35 -23.53
CA ALA A 9 -5.03 -3.87 -22.16
C ALA A 9 -5.99 -2.72 -21.84
N ALA A 10 -6.15 -1.78 -22.77
CA ALA A 10 -7.12 -0.68 -22.64
C ALA A 10 -8.57 -1.21 -22.60
N ALA A 11 -8.92 -2.18 -23.44
CA ALA A 11 -10.23 -2.81 -23.45
C ALA A 11 -10.49 -3.56 -22.12
N CYS A 12 -9.51 -4.28 -21.60
CA CYS A 12 -9.59 -4.94 -20.30
C CYS A 12 -9.76 -3.93 -19.14
N LEU A 13 -8.99 -2.84 -19.13
CA LEU A 13 -9.14 -1.78 -18.13
C LEU A 13 -10.52 -1.13 -18.19
N LEU A 14 -11.04 -0.89 -19.41
CA LEU A 14 -12.37 -0.34 -19.62
C LEU A 14 -13.45 -1.32 -19.12
N ALA A 15 -13.33 -2.61 -19.42
CA ALA A 15 -14.26 -3.63 -18.94
C ALA A 15 -14.26 -3.73 -17.41
N ILE A 16 -13.07 -3.71 -16.79
CA ILE A 16 -12.93 -3.66 -15.33
C ILE A 16 -13.60 -2.41 -14.76
N ALA A 17 -13.36 -1.24 -15.36
CA ALA A 17 -13.97 0.00 -14.92
C ALA A 17 -15.50 -0.07 -14.98
N ILE A 18 -16.08 -0.57 -16.08
CA ILE A 18 -17.53 -0.75 -16.27
C ILE A 18 -18.13 -1.67 -15.20
N ILE A 19 -17.43 -2.76 -14.83
CA ILE A 19 -17.90 -3.70 -13.79
C ILE A 19 -17.80 -3.07 -12.39
N LEU A 20 -16.72 -2.32 -12.14
CA LEU A 20 -16.48 -1.71 -10.85
C LEU A 20 -17.34 -0.47 -10.60
N THR A 21 -17.80 0.25 -11.63
CA THR A 21 -18.67 1.42 -11.48
C THR A 21 -19.96 1.11 -10.70
N PRO A 22 -20.81 0.14 -11.07
CA PRO A 22 -22.06 -0.11 -10.34
C PRO A 22 -21.85 -0.77 -8.97
N THR A 23 -20.70 -1.37 -8.70
CA THR A 23 -20.47 -2.20 -7.50
C THR A 23 -19.60 -1.50 -6.45
N VAL A 24 -18.40 -1.07 -6.84
CA VAL A 24 -17.36 -0.56 -5.92
C VAL A 24 -17.26 0.97 -5.97
N PHE A 25 -17.49 1.57 -7.13
CA PHE A 25 -17.37 3.01 -7.36
C PHE A 25 -18.65 3.62 -7.98
N PRO A 26 -19.80 3.55 -7.28
CA PRO A 26 -21.08 4.00 -7.83
C PRO A 26 -21.16 5.51 -8.04
N THR A 27 -20.25 6.28 -7.43
CA THR A 27 -20.27 7.74 -7.48
C THR A 27 -19.00 8.32 -8.10
N PRO A 28 -19.08 9.48 -8.77
CA PRO A 28 -17.91 10.22 -9.24
C PRO A 28 -16.93 10.58 -8.12
N SER A 29 -17.41 10.73 -6.88
CA SER A 29 -16.54 10.95 -5.71
C SER A 29 -15.71 9.72 -5.35
N ALA A 30 -16.26 8.51 -5.48
CA ALA A 30 -15.52 7.27 -5.31
C ALA A 30 -14.46 7.09 -6.43
N TRP A 31 -14.77 7.50 -7.66
CA TRP A 31 -13.77 7.56 -8.73
C TRP A 31 -12.71 8.63 -8.49
N ARG A 32 -13.08 9.81 -8.00
CA ARG A 32 -12.11 10.86 -7.64
C ARG A 32 -11.23 10.44 -6.49
N SER A 33 -11.72 9.59 -5.59
CA SER A 33 -10.93 9.13 -4.46
C SER A 33 -9.75 8.26 -4.91
N LEU A 34 -9.86 7.53 -6.03
CA LEU A 34 -8.72 6.87 -6.71
C LEU A 34 -7.54 7.82 -6.98
N PHE A 35 -7.84 9.06 -7.36
CA PHE A 35 -6.86 10.05 -7.81
C PHE A 35 -6.54 11.14 -6.78
N ASN A 36 -7.42 11.34 -5.79
CA ASN A 36 -7.25 12.33 -4.74
C ASN A 36 -7.49 11.70 -3.36
N PRO A 37 -6.48 10.99 -2.83
CA PRO A 37 -6.55 10.35 -1.51
C PRO A 37 -6.48 11.35 -0.33
N ALA A 38 -6.38 12.66 -0.59
CA ALA A 38 -6.21 13.69 0.42
C ALA A 38 -7.51 14.44 0.78
N VAL A 39 -8.66 14.00 0.28
CA VAL A 39 -9.96 14.62 0.62
C VAL A 39 -10.31 14.26 2.06
N SER A 40 -10.10 15.22 2.96
CA SER A 40 -10.33 15.16 4.42
C SER A 40 -9.33 14.29 5.18
N GLU A 41 -8.97 14.70 6.40
CA GLU A 41 -7.96 14.13 7.31
C GLU A 41 -8.20 12.66 7.77
N MET A 42 -8.72 11.81 6.90
CA MET A 42 -9.06 10.42 7.13
C MET A 42 -7.80 9.54 7.05
N THR A 43 -6.85 9.84 7.94
CA THR A 43 -5.57 9.16 8.11
C THR A 43 -5.70 7.75 8.68
N ALA A 44 -6.63 6.91 8.21
CA ALA A 44 -6.92 5.63 8.86
C ALA A 44 -5.87 4.54 8.52
N ARG A 45 -5.36 3.88 9.57
CA ARG A 45 -4.62 2.60 9.55
C ARG A 45 -3.28 2.58 8.81
N SER A 46 -2.70 3.74 8.54
CA SER A 46 -1.32 3.89 8.09
C SER A 46 -0.37 4.19 9.27
N LEU A 47 0.94 4.20 9.03
CA LEU A 47 1.90 4.66 10.04
C LEU A 47 1.62 6.10 10.50
N HIS A 48 1.10 6.91 9.59
CA HIS A 48 0.64 8.26 9.87
C HIS A 48 -0.52 8.30 10.88
N HIS A 49 -1.45 7.33 10.79
CA HIS A 49 -2.51 7.14 11.77
C HIS A 49 -1.95 6.74 13.13
N LEU A 50 -1.03 5.78 13.13
CA LEU A 50 -0.50 5.24 14.36
C LEU A 50 0.26 6.34 15.10
N LEU A 51 1.03 7.17 14.39
CA LEU A 51 1.69 8.34 14.96
C LEU A 51 0.67 9.34 15.51
N SER A 52 -0.39 9.67 14.77
CA SER A 52 -1.41 10.63 15.25
C SER A 52 -2.13 10.12 16.51
N LEU A 53 -2.44 8.83 16.56
CA LEU A 53 -3.01 8.19 17.74
C LEU A 53 -2.04 8.18 18.92
N CYS A 54 -0.75 7.89 18.67
CA CYS A 54 0.25 7.89 19.73
C CYS A 54 0.47 9.29 20.31
N LEU A 55 0.51 10.32 19.46
CA LEU A 55 0.58 11.71 19.90
C LEU A 55 -0.66 12.09 20.71
N TYR A 56 -1.84 11.68 20.27
CA TYR A 56 -3.09 11.98 20.97
C TYR A 56 -3.18 11.31 22.36
N PHE A 57 -2.83 10.02 22.48
CA PHE A 57 -3.03 9.26 23.71
C PHE A 57 -1.84 9.27 24.67
N PHE A 58 -0.61 9.42 24.17
CA PHE A 58 0.60 9.26 24.97
C PHE A 58 1.45 10.52 25.08
N SER A 59 1.11 11.61 24.37
CA SER A 59 1.84 12.87 24.47
C SER A 59 1.01 13.93 25.19
N ASN A 60 1.69 14.75 26.00
CA ASN A 60 1.10 15.93 26.63
C ASN A 60 1.24 17.19 25.74
N LEU A 61 1.38 17.00 24.42
CA LEU A 61 1.55 18.09 23.47
C LEU A 61 0.21 18.78 23.20
N THR A 62 0.24 20.10 23.00
CA THR A 62 -0.91 20.86 22.52
C THR A 62 -1.31 20.42 21.12
N SER A 63 -2.58 20.62 20.73
CA SER A 63 -3.08 20.24 19.41
C SER A 63 -2.27 20.87 18.26
N GLU A 64 -1.82 22.11 18.42
CA GLU A 64 -0.95 22.80 17.45
C GLU A 64 0.41 22.11 17.31
N ALA A 65 1.03 21.71 18.42
CA ALA A 65 2.30 20.99 18.40
C ALA A 65 2.15 19.60 17.76
N GLN A 66 1.05 18.89 18.02
CA GLN A 66 0.75 17.61 17.38
C GLN A 66 0.60 17.74 15.86
N GLN A 67 -0.13 18.76 15.39
CA GLN A 67 -0.28 19.04 13.96
C GLN A 67 1.05 19.39 13.30
N SER A 68 1.91 20.15 13.98
CA SER A 68 3.25 20.47 13.48
C SER A 68 4.10 19.21 13.28
N VAL A 69 4.14 18.32 14.28
CA VAL A 69 4.87 17.03 14.18
C VAL A 69 4.32 16.18 13.03
N LEU A 70 2.99 16.07 12.91
CA LEU A 70 2.36 15.31 11.83
C LEU A 70 2.65 15.92 10.45
N SER A 71 2.69 17.25 10.32
CA SER A 71 3.02 17.94 9.07
C SER A 71 4.47 17.69 8.63
N VAL A 72 5.41 17.72 9.58
CA VAL A 72 6.82 17.38 9.32
C VAL A 72 6.95 15.92 8.91
N TYR A 73 6.31 15.00 9.64
CA TYR A 73 6.32 13.57 9.31
C TYR A 73 5.73 13.31 7.91
N LYS A 74 4.63 13.98 7.56
CA LYS A 74 4.01 13.93 6.22
C LYS A 74 4.96 14.38 5.12
N SER A 75 5.64 15.50 5.34
CA SER A 75 6.61 16.03 4.38
C SER A 75 7.78 15.07 4.16
N LEU A 76 8.30 14.48 5.24
CA LEU A 76 9.40 13.51 5.16
C LEU A 76 8.99 12.21 4.48
N THR A 77 7.82 11.66 4.81
CA THR A 77 7.32 10.43 4.16
C THR A 77 7.02 10.63 2.68
N TYR A 78 6.47 11.79 2.28
CA TYR A 78 6.31 12.12 0.87
C TYR A 78 7.62 12.33 0.15
N LEU A 79 8.58 13.04 0.76
CA LEU A 79 9.90 13.21 0.16
C LEU A 79 10.59 11.85 -0.05
N GLY A 80 10.55 10.99 0.96
CA GLY A 80 11.08 9.62 0.87
C GLY A 80 10.37 8.80 -0.20
N PHE A 81 9.04 8.92 -0.31
CA PHE A 81 8.27 8.28 -1.37
C PHE A 81 8.64 8.78 -2.76
N VAL A 82 8.81 10.10 -2.95
CA VAL A 82 9.22 10.69 -4.23
C VAL A 82 10.59 10.16 -4.63
N ILE A 83 11.57 10.15 -3.72
CA ILE A 83 12.91 9.59 -3.97
C ILE A 83 12.81 8.11 -4.36
N CYS A 84 12.03 7.33 -3.59
CA CYS A 84 11.81 5.92 -3.87
C CYS A 84 11.17 5.69 -5.24
N TYR A 85 10.15 6.48 -5.59
CA TYR A 85 9.48 6.42 -6.88
C TYR A 85 10.42 6.75 -8.04
N PHE A 86 11.22 7.82 -7.91
CA PHE A 86 12.25 8.16 -8.91
C PHE A 86 13.27 7.05 -9.08
N TRP A 87 13.68 6.38 -7.99
CA TRP A 87 14.58 5.24 -8.07
C TRP A 87 13.97 4.10 -8.90
N PHE A 88 12.70 3.74 -8.64
CA PHE A 88 12.00 2.71 -9.42
C PHE A 88 11.78 3.12 -10.88
N LEU A 89 11.58 4.40 -11.17
CA LEU A 89 11.52 4.91 -12.55
C LEU A 89 12.87 4.84 -13.28
N LEU A 90 13.98 5.03 -12.56
CA LEU A 90 15.31 5.03 -13.14
C LEU A 90 15.83 3.60 -13.38
N LYS A 91 15.43 2.65 -12.53
CA LYS A 91 15.88 1.25 -12.54
C LYS A 91 15.77 0.54 -13.90
N PRO A 92 14.69 0.66 -14.70
CA PRO A 92 14.61 0.10 -16.06
C PRO A 92 15.70 0.62 -17.00
N TYR A 93 16.13 1.87 -16.84
CA TYR A 93 17.16 2.48 -17.68
C TYR A 93 18.59 2.07 -17.26
N LEU A 94 18.76 1.65 -16.00
CA LEU A 94 20.04 1.22 -15.45
C LEU A 94 20.29 -0.28 -15.61
N LYS A 95 19.24 -1.11 -15.72
CA LYS A 95 19.34 -2.57 -15.81
C LYS A 95 19.19 -3.02 -17.28
N ARG A 96 20.25 -3.65 -17.83
CA ARG A 96 20.24 -4.17 -19.22
C ARG A 96 19.20 -5.26 -19.46
N ASP A 97 18.98 -6.14 -18.48
CA ASP A 97 18.04 -7.26 -18.55
C ASP A 97 16.80 -6.96 -17.69
N TYR A 98 16.10 -5.86 -17.99
CA TYR A 98 14.86 -5.49 -17.31
C TYR A 98 13.66 -6.19 -17.96
N LEU A 99 13.02 -7.09 -17.22
CA LEU A 99 11.89 -7.87 -17.71
C LEU A 99 10.54 -7.25 -17.32
N GLN A 100 9.46 -7.72 -17.95
CA GLN A 100 8.11 -7.29 -17.58
C GLN A 100 7.74 -7.68 -16.13
N SER A 101 8.25 -8.81 -15.63
CA SER A 101 8.05 -9.23 -14.25
C SER A 101 8.76 -8.30 -13.24
N ASP A 102 9.93 -7.75 -13.60
CA ASP A 102 10.60 -6.71 -12.81
C ASP A 102 9.71 -5.46 -12.69
N LEU A 103 9.05 -5.04 -13.77
CA LEU A 103 8.14 -3.89 -13.76
C LEU A 103 6.93 -4.09 -12.85
N VAL A 104 6.30 -5.27 -12.93
CA VAL A 104 5.16 -5.60 -12.08
C VAL A 104 5.57 -5.61 -10.61
N SER A 105 6.74 -6.18 -10.30
CA SER A 105 7.30 -6.20 -8.95
C SER A 105 7.59 -4.79 -8.44
N ASP A 106 8.24 -3.96 -9.26
CA ASP A 106 8.58 -2.57 -8.93
C ASP A 106 7.33 -1.71 -8.68
N LEU A 107 6.30 -1.84 -9.52
CA LEU A 107 5.00 -1.17 -9.31
C LEU A 107 4.30 -1.66 -8.04
N GLY A 108 4.37 -2.95 -7.74
CA GLY A 108 3.86 -3.50 -6.50
C GLY A 108 4.58 -2.95 -5.27
N TRP A 109 5.91 -2.84 -5.32
CA TRP A 109 6.71 -2.23 -4.24
C TRP A 109 6.38 -0.76 -4.03
N VAL A 110 6.30 0.02 -5.12
CA VAL A 110 5.89 1.43 -5.05
C VAL A 110 4.53 1.57 -4.39
N THR A 111 3.55 0.76 -4.81
CA THR A 111 2.18 0.79 -4.27
C THR A 111 2.15 0.38 -2.79
N LEU A 112 2.89 -0.66 -2.42
CA LEU A 112 2.99 -1.12 -1.04
C LEU A 112 3.65 -0.08 -0.13
N ILE A 113 4.74 0.56 -0.59
CA ILE A 113 5.42 1.63 0.16
C ILE A 113 4.49 2.84 0.30
N LEU A 114 3.77 3.18 -0.77
CA LEU A 114 2.76 4.24 -0.73
C LEU A 114 1.74 3.94 0.38
N PHE A 115 1.17 2.74 0.42
CA PHE A 115 0.14 2.37 1.40
C PHE A 115 0.65 2.25 2.84
N LEU A 116 1.86 1.72 3.05
CA LEU A 116 2.43 1.57 4.38
C LEU A 116 2.88 2.91 4.97
N PHE A 117 3.51 3.77 4.16
CA PHE A 117 4.28 4.90 4.66
C PHE A 117 3.73 6.28 4.27
N ALA A 118 3.22 6.45 3.05
CA ALA A 118 3.01 7.78 2.48
C ALA A 118 1.53 8.16 2.26
N THR A 119 0.61 7.21 2.16
CA THR A 119 -0.82 7.50 2.03
C THR A 119 -1.51 7.44 3.38
N PRO A 120 -1.99 8.59 3.88
CA PRO A 120 -2.82 8.64 5.06
C PRO A 120 -4.27 8.38 4.66
N TRP A 121 -4.55 7.37 3.85
CA TRP A 121 -5.92 7.10 3.43
C TRP A 121 -6.03 5.64 3.01
N LEU A 122 -6.86 4.90 3.73
CA LEU A 122 -7.17 3.52 3.40
C LEU A 122 -8.69 3.37 3.43
N MET A 123 -9.33 3.69 2.31
CA MET A 123 -10.67 3.15 2.07
C MET A 123 -10.58 1.62 2.22
N SER A 124 -11.60 0.96 2.76
CA SER A 124 -11.53 -0.47 3.11
C SER A 124 -11.14 -1.39 1.94
N TRP A 125 -11.37 -0.95 0.70
CA TRP A 125 -11.01 -1.67 -0.51
C TRP A 125 -9.62 -1.32 -1.08
N TYR A 126 -8.98 -0.20 -0.70
CA TYR A 126 -7.67 0.21 -1.25
C TYR A 126 -6.58 -0.88 -1.22
N PRO A 127 -6.44 -1.63 -0.12
CA PRO A 127 -5.47 -2.71 -0.04
C PRO A 127 -5.68 -3.78 -1.11
N SER A 128 -6.91 -3.95 -1.63
CA SER A 128 -7.17 -4.95 -2.68
C SER A 128 -6.41 -4.64 -3.97
N VAL A 129 -5.95 -3.40 -4.19
CA VAL A 129 -5.08 -3.03 -5.31
C VAL A 129 -3.73 -3.76 -5.25
N LEU A 130 -3.32 -4.25 -4.09
CA LEU A 130 -2.11 -5.06 -3.92
C LEU A 130 -2.30 -6.54 -4.30
N LEU A 131 -3.54 -7.03 -4.40
CA LEU A 131 -3.81 -8.44 -4.73
C LEU A 131 -3.37 -8.82 -6.14
N PRO A 132 -3.61 -8.01 -7.20
CA PRO A 132 -3.05 -8.28 -8.52
C PRO A 132 -1.52 -8.34 -8.52
N PHE A 133 -0.85 -7.44 -7.79
CA PHE A 133 0.61 -7.48 -7.67
C PHE A 133 1.10 -8.71 -6.93
N ALA A 134 0.37 -9.18 -5.92
CA ALA A 134 0.71 -10.43 -5.25
C ALA A 134 0.49 -11.66 -6.12
N ALA A 135 -0.57 -11.67 -6.94
CA ALA A 135 -0.88 -12.77 -7.85
C ALA A 135 0.11 -12.85 -9.02
N LEU A 136 0.53 -11.70 -9.56
CA LEU A 136 1.46 -11.61 -10.70
C LEU A 136 2.93 -11.64 -10.25
N GLY A 137 3.21 -11.23 -9.02
CA GLY A 137 4.55 -11.13 -8.45
C GLY A 137 5.10 -12.44 -7.87
N VAL A 138 4.78 -13.59 -8.47
CA VAL A 138 5.21 -14.92 -7.98
C VAL A 138 6.74 -15.03 -7.87
N GLU A 139 7.47 -14.33 -8.74
CA GLU A 139 8.94 -14.23 -8.72
C GLU A 139 9.48 -13.40 -7.55
N SER A 140 8.62 -12.64 -6.86
CA SER A 140 8.97 -11.84 -5.68
C SER A 140 8.13 -12.29 -4.47
N PRO A 141 8.48 -13.44 -3.83
CA PRO A 141 7.68 -14.03 -2.77
C PRO A 141 7.51 -13.10 -1.56
N VAL A 142 8.48 -12.21 -1.30
CA VAL A 142 8.39 -11.22 -0.22
C VAL A 142 7.34 -10.17 -0.54
N LEU A 143 7.32 -9.65 -1.78
CA LEU A 143 6.30 -8.68 -2.20
C LEU A 143 4.91 -9.31 -2.15
N ALA A 144 4.77 -10.52 -2.70
CA ALA A 144 3.49 -11.22 -2.74
C ALA A 144 2.95 -11.50 -1.33
N LEU A 145 3.78 -12.05 -0.45
CA LEU A 145 3.36 -12.35 0.93
C LEU A 145 3.03 -11.07 1.70
N THR A 146 3.87 -10.04 1.61
CA THR A 146 3.63 -8.76 2.31
C THR A 146 2.34 -8.10 1.84
N SER A 147 2.12 -8.08 0.52
CA SER A 147 0.92 -7.53 -0.12
C SER A 147 -0.35 -8.28 0.28
N LEU A 148 -0.32 -9.62 0.28
CA LEU A 148 -1.43 -10.46 0.75
C LEU A 148 -1.71 -10.24 2.23
N THR A 149 -0.68 -10.28 3.07
CA THR A 149 -0.82 -10.06 4.52
C THR A 149 -1.39 -8.68 4.82
N PHE A 150 -0.89 -7.63 4.18
CA PHE A 150 -1.44 -6.28 4.35
C PHE A 150 -2.91 -6.22 3.92
N SER A 151 -3.25 -6.81 2.77
CA SER A 151 -4.63 -6.84 2.26
C SER A 151 -5.59 -7.58 3.20
N LEU A 152 -5.17 -8.74 3.72
CA LEU A 152 -5.94 -9.54 4.67
C LEU A 152 -6.12 -8.80 6.00
N CYS A 153 -5.04 -8.29 6.58
CA CYS A 153 -5.09 -7.59 7.86
C CYS A 153 -5.94 -6.31 7.78
N ALA A 154 -5.86 -5.57 6.68
CA ALA A 154 -6.71 -4.40 6.46
C ALA A 154 -8.19 -4.77 6.22
N GLY A 155 -8.44 -5.88 5.51
CA GLY A 155 -9.78 -6.40 5.20
C GLY A 155 -10.50 -7.07 6.38
N LEU A 156 -9.79 -7.60 7.36
CA LEU A 156 -10.40 -8.16 8.59
C LEU A 156 -11.07 -7.09 9.47
N ILE A 157 -10.77 -5.82 9.21
CA ILE A 157 -11.16 -4.71 10.07
C ILE A 157 -12.04 -3.73 9.29
N VAL A 158 -13.10 -4.18 8.61
CA VAL A 158 -13.91 -3.28 7.76
C VAL A 158 -14.72 -2.22 8.55
N GLY A 159 -14.87 -2.35 9.87
CA GLY A 159 -15.78 -1.51 10.67
C GLY A 159 -15.17 -0.38 11.51
N THR A 160 -13.86 -0.35 11.74
CA THR A 160 -13.26 0.63 12.67
C THR A 160 -12.76 1.86 11.90
N GLY A 161 -13.60 2.90 11.78
CA GLY A 161 -13.23 4.13 11.06
C GLY A 161 -11.94 4.79 11.60
N GLY A 162 -11.46 5.83 10.92
CA GLY A 162 -10.25 6.60 11.32
C GLY A 162 -10.43 7.51 12.54
N ARG A 163 -11.31 7.16 13.49
CA ARG A 163 -11.52 7.96 14.71
C ARG A 163 -10.37 7.76 15.69
N GLN A 164 -10.11 8.75 16.54
CA GLN A 164 -9.14 8.66 17.64
C GLN A 164 -9.71 7.79 18.77
N SER A 165 -9.42 6.48 18.72
CA SER A 165 -9.86 5.53 19.73
C SER A 165 -8.76 4.50 20.03
N ILE A 166 -8.80 3.88 21.21
CA ILE A 166 -7.87 2.79 21.56
C ILE A 166 -8.04 1.61 20.58
N ILE A 167 -9.27 1.33 20.13
CA ILE A 167 -9.56 0.34 19.09
C ILE A 167 -8.83 0.68 17.79
N SER A 168 -8.71 1.96 17.45
CA SER A 168 -7.95 2.44 16.28
C SER A 168 -6.45 2.16 16.39
N ILE A 169 -5.87 2.18 17.60
CA ILE A 169 -4.47 1.79 17.82
C ILE A 169 -4.31 0.30 17.53
N VAL A 170 -5.13 -0.54 18.16
CA VAL A 170 -5.06 -2.00 18.00
C VAL A 170 -5.22 -2.38 16.53
N THR A 171 -6.19 -1.78 15.85
CA THR A 171 -6.46 -2.08 14.44
C THR A 171 -5.36 -1.57 13.50
N SER A 172 -4.75 -0.43 13.79
CA SER A 172 -3.56 0.04 13.05
C SER A 172 -2.36 -0.89 13.26
N LEU A 173 -2.15 -1.40 14.49
CA LEU A 173 -1.10 -2.37 14.78
C LEU A 173 -1.34 -3.71 14.07
N VAL A 174 -2.57 -4.24 14.11
CA VAL A 174 -2.93 -5.49 13.40
C VAL A 174 -2.74 -5.33 11.89
N THR A 175 -2.98 -4.13 11.34
CA THR A 175 -2.79 -3.86 9.91
C THR A 175 -1.31 -3.73 9.53
N LEU A 176 -0.49 -3.10 10.37
CA LEU A 176 0.90 -2.72 10.04
C LEU A 176 1.95 -3.73 10.50
N VAL A 177 1.80 -4.30 11.71
CA VAL A 177 2.83 -5.14 12.32
C VAL A 177 3.10 -6.42 11.50
N PRO A 178 2.09 -7.20 11.07
CA PRO A 178 2.35 -8.40 10.29
C PRO A 178 3.12 -8.15 8.97
N PRO A 179 2.71 -7.22 8.09
CA PRO A 179 3.46 -6.94 6.87
C PRO A 179 4.85 -6.35 7.14
N ILE A 180 5.01 -5.46 8.13
CA ILE A 180 6.34 -4.94 8.50
C ILE A 180 7.25 -6.07 9.01
N THR A 181 6.70 -7.02 9.77
CA THR A 181 7.44 -8.19 10.27
C THR A 181 7.98 -9.04 9.13
N ILE A 182 7.17 -9.27 8.08
CA ILE A 182 7.61 -9.98 6.87
C ILE A 182 8.78 -9.24 6.20
N LEU A 183 8.72 -7.92 6.09
CA LEU A 183 9.80 -7.11 5.52
C LEU A 183 11.08 -7.17 6.35
N LEU A 184 10.98 -7.08 7.68
CA LEU A 184 12.13 -7.15 8.58
C LEU A 184 12.81 -8.52 8.58
N PHE A 185 12.03 -9.60 8.51
CA PHE A 185 12.53 -10.98 8.53
C PHE A 185 12.65 -11.61 7.13
N ARG A 186 12.67 -10.79 6.07
CA ARG A 186 12.70 -11.24 4.66
C ARG A 186 13.78 -12.28 4.37
N THR A 187 14.98 -12.12 4.94
CA THR A 187 16.12 -13.03 4.70
C THR A 187 15.90 -14.41 5.29
N LYS A 188 15.34 -14.47 6.51
CA LYS A 188 14.97 -15.73 7.18
C LYS A 188 13.81 -16.41 6.45
N LEU A 189 12.81 -15.62 6.03
CA LEU A 189 11.66 -16.12 5.29
C LEU A 189 12.09 -16.75 3.95
N LEU A 190 12.90 -16.05 3.16
CA LEU A 190 13.41 -16.54 1.89
C LEU A 190 14.19 -17.85 2.05
N ARG A 191 15.06 -17.93 3.07
CA ARG A 191 15.80 -19.17 3.38
C ARG A 191 14.87 -20.33 3.74
N LYS A 192 13.80 -20.08 4.51
CA LYS A 192 12.85 -21.12 4.89
C LYS A 192 11.99 -21.58 3.72
N LEU A 193 11.57 -20.65 2.86
CA LEU A 193 10.82 -20.97 1.63
C LEU A 193 11.65 -21.81 0.67
N SER A 194 12.92 -21.47 0.46
CA SER A 194 13.81 -22.28 -0.39
C SER A 194 14.01 -23.70 0.14
N GLN A 195 14.06 -23.88 1.47
CA GLN A 195 14.15 -25.20 2.09
C GLN A 195 12.89 -26.03 1.85
N ILE A 196 11.70 -25.44 1.99
CA ILE A 196 10.42 -26.13 1.76
C ILE A 196 10.29 -26.55 0.29
N ILE A 197 10.62 -25.66 -0.65
CA ILE A 197 10.55 -25.96 -2.08
C ILE A 197 11.55 -27.05 -2.46
N SER A 198 12.73 -27.11 -1.83
CA SER A 198 13.69 -28.19 -2.08
C SER A 198 13.27 -29.57 -1.54
N GLN A 199 12.23 -29.61 -0.70
CA GLN A 199 11.70 -30.83 -0.08
C GLN A 199 10.36 -31.29 -0.69
N ALA A 200 9.75 -30.50 -1.57
CA ALA A 200 8.48 -30.77 -2.24
C ALA A 200 8.72 -31.26 -3.67
#